data_AF-A0A8H5AZ57-F1
#
_entry.id   AF-A0A8H5AZ57-F1
#
_cell.length_a   1.000
_cell.length_b   1.000
_cell.length_c   1.000
_cell.angle_alpha   90.00
_cell.angle_beta   90.00
_cell.angle_gamma   90.00
#
_symmetry.space_group_name_H-M   'P 1'
#
loop_
_entity.id
_entity.type
_entity.pdbx_description
1 polymer ?
#
loop_
_entity_poly.entity_id
_entity_poly.type
_entity_poly.pdbx_seq_one_letter_code
_entity_poly.pdbx_strand_id
1 'polypeptide(L)'
;MTILHMSSSFLNSPIFQCSNPDFELRSIPDDTVFPVSRTALMNSEVFRDMFASCDPEASGGDAGEDLALHESSGELATLLRLLHNPPAPPVELPPEDKFHIVRYDPATILPFPLLLSVFFRLADKYAVVESIASVLRLHLVANAPANGLEVYSFASRHDMDWEANAASQYVLPMASYRFEEIKIIPGVVAYHKLVRLQDFRVKALRELLLGEDIFPHGYGECTSHREKTTASWDRQRKALMGRIESVTDIAGEMDALTETFRDCKTCLKACTAAVDMLAETVRVITEIRVSD
;
A
#
# COMPACT_ATOMS: atom_id res chain seq x y z
N MET A 1 -22.63 -0.05 -2.06
CA MET A 1 -21.76 1.10 -2.41
C MET A 1 -21.90 2.12 -1.29
N THR A 2 -21.18 1.88 -0.20
CA THR A 2 -21.25 2.70 1.02
C THR A 2 -20.26 3.84 0.84
N ILE A 3 -20.75 5.07 0.73
CA ILE A 3 -19.89 6.27 0.78
C ILE A 3 -19.44 6.39 2.23
N LEU A 4 -18.28 5.83 2.56
CA LEU A 4 -17.62 6.06 3.83
C LEU A 4 -17.13 7.52 3.83
N HIS A 5 -17.72 8.33 4.71
CA HIS A 5 -17.19 9.63 5.10
C HIS A 5 -15.82 9.40 5.75
N MET A 6 -14.75 9.47 4.96
CA MET A 6 -13.37 9.34 5.44
C MET A 6 -12.74 10.73 5.48
N SER A 7 -12.72 11.29 6.70
CA SER A 7 -12.14 12.60 6.98
C SER A 7 -10.64 12.46 7.28
N SER A 8 -9.83 12.43 6.23
CA SER A 8 -8.41 12.76 6.39
C SER A 8 -8.31 14.22 6.81
N SER A 9 -7.68 14.50 7.95
CA SER A 9 -7.49 15.87 8.47
C SER A 9 -6.82 16.80 7.45
N PHE A 10 -6.03 16.24 6.53
CA PHE A 10 -5.41 16.93 5.40
C PHE A 10 -6.43 17.58 4.44
N LEU A 11 -7.62 16.99 4.29
CA LEU A 11 -8.67 17.45 3.37
C LEU A 11 -9.74 18.32 4.05
N ASN A 12 -9.68 18.49 5.38
CA ASN A 12 -10.76 19.13 6.15
C ASN A 12 -10.69 20.67 6.18
N SER A 13 -9.60 21.30 5.71
CA SER A 13 -9.57 22.75 5.54
C SER A 13 -9.91 23.11 4.10
N PRO A 14 -11.00 23.83 3.81
CA PRO A 14 -11.38 24.18 2.44
C PRO A 14 -10.42 25.21 1.82
N ILE A 15 -9.65 25.94 2.62
CA ILE A 15 -8.84 27.07 2.16
C ILE A 15 -7.36 26.83 2.49
N PHE A 16 -6.47 27.00 1.51
CA PHE A 16 -5.04 26.99 1.74
C PHE A 16 -4.61 28.28 2.44
N GLN A 17 -3.75 28.17 3.46
CA GLN A 17 -3.22 29.32 4.19
C GLN A 17 -1.71 29.16 4.36
N CYS A 18 -0.96 30.23 4.11
CA CYS A 18 0.48 30.32 4.33
C CYS A 18 0.75 31.37 5.41
N SER A 19 1.49 30.99 6.46
CA SER A 19 1.74 31.90 7.60
C SER A 19 2.73 33.03 7.27
N ASN A 20 3.69 32.77 6.37
CA ASN A 20 4.76 33.71 6.00
C ASN A 20 4.91 33.74 4.47
N PRO A 21 3.96 34.35 3.75
CA PRO A 21 4.03 34.41 2.30
C PRO A 21 5.06 35.43 1.82
N ASP A 22 5.81 35.07 0.78
CA ASP A 22 6.79 35.91 0.08
C ASP A 22 6.61 35.87 -1.45
N PHE A 23 5.52 35.24 -1.92
CA PHE A 23 5.17 35.09 -3.33
C PHE A 23 3.67 34.87 -3.51
N GLU A 24 3.14 35.17 -4.70
CA GLU A 24 1.73 34.99 -5.04
C GLU A 24 1.56 34.08 -6.25
N LEU A 25 0.62 33.13 -6.14
CA LEU A 25 0.23 32.24 -7.23
C LEU A 25 -1.22 32.45 -7.59
N ARG A 26 -1.51 32.65 -8.88
CA ARG A 26 -2.87 32.86 -9.38
C ARG A 26 -3.37 31.64 -10.13
N SER A 27 -4.55 31.14 -9.77
CA SER A 27 -5.31 30.21 -10.60
C SER A 27 -5.94 30.98 -11.77
N ILE A 28 -5.60 30.64 -13.01
CA ILE A 28 -6.14 31.28 -14.21
C ILE A 28 -7.65 31.01 -14.38
N PRO A 29 -8.15 29.75 -14.24
CA PRO A 29 -9.56 29.46 -14.45
C PRO A 29 -10.50 30.18 -13.48
N ASP A 30 -10.06 30.39 -12.24
CA ASP A 30 -10.90 30.87 -11.13
C ASP A 30 -10.49 32.25 -10.60
N ASP A 31 -9.46 32.88 -11.21
CA ASP A 31 -8.84 34.15 -10.82
C ASP A 31 -8.56 34.29 -9.31
N THR A 32 -8.29 33.17 -8.66
CA THR A 32 -8.02 33.12 -7.21
C THR A 32 -6.52 33.22 -6.97
N VAL A 33 -6.12 34.14 -6.10
CA VAL A 33 -4.72 34.35 -5.71
C VAL A 33 -4.43 33.65 -4.39
N PHE A 34 -3.32 32.91 -4.35
CA PHE A 34 -2.83 32.18 -3.19
C PHE A 34 -1.51 32.79 -2.72
N PRO A 35 -1.46 33.33 -1.49
CA PRO A 35 -0.21 33.77 -0.90
C PRO A 35 0.60 32.54 -0.46
N VAL A 36 1.84 32.40 -0.94
CA VAL A 36 2.67 31.20 -0.79
C VAL A 36 4.11 31.56 -0.39
N SER A 37 4.90 30.54 -0.07
CA SER A 37 6.32 30.69 0.29
C SER A 37 7.17 30.05 -0.80
N ARG A 38 8.08 30.81 -1.41
CA ARG A 38 9.04 30.32 -2.41
C ARG A 38 9.81 29.12 -1.89
N THR A 39 10.24 29.16 -0.62
CA THR A 39 10.95 28.06 0.03
C THR A 39 10.17 26.75 -0.02
N ALA A 40 8.86 26.78 0.21
CA ALA A 40 8.02 25.58 0.12
C ALA A 40 7.82 25.13 -1.33
N LEU A 41 7.70 26.07 -2.27
CA LEU A 41 7.61 25.75 -3.70
C LEU A 41 8.86 25.05 -4.23
N MET A 42 10.03 25.22 -3.60
CA MET A 42 11.27 24.48 -3.94
C MET A 42 11.16 22.96 -3.74
N ASN A 43 10.09 22.47 -3.09
CA ASN A 43 9.73 21.05 -3.07
C ASN A 43 9.21 20.54 -4.44
N SER A 44 9.29 21.35 -5.49
CA SER A 44 9.02 21.01 -6.89
C SER A 44 10.23 21.42 -7.73
N GLU A 45 10.69 20.53 -8.60
CA GLU A 45 11.79 20.83 -9.52
C GLU A 45 11.38 21.91 -10.52
N VAL A 46 10.14 21.86 -11.00
CA VAL A 46 9.58 22.85 -11.93
C VAL A 46 9.66 24.26 -11.35
N PHE A 47 9.21 24.46 -10.11
CA PHE A 47 9.30 25.77 -9.47
C PHE A 47 10.75 26.17 -9.19
N ARG A 48 11.58 25.24 -8.73
CA ARG A 48 13.01 25.49 -8.48
C ARG A 48 13.73 26.00 -9.73
N ASP A 49 13.54 25.32 -10.85
CA ASP A 49 14.20 25.65 -12.12
C ASP A 49 13.65 26.96 -12.70
N MET A 50 12.34 27.20 -12.56
CA MET A 50 11.71 28.45 -12.92
C MET A 50 12.31 29.63 -12.13
N PHE A 51 12.41 29.51 -10.80
CA PHE A 51 13.00 30.57 -9.97
C PHE A 51 14.49 30.78 -10.22
N ALA A 52 15.24 29.72 -10.53
CA ALA A 52 16.66 29.84 -10.89
C ALA A 52 16.89 30.52 -12.25
N SER A 53 15.91 30.45 -13.15
CA SER A 53 15.98 31.04 -14.49
C SER A 53 15.55 32.51 -14.53
N CYS A 54 14.90 33.00 -13.47
CA CYS A 54 14.52 34.41 -13.34
C CYS A 54 15.71 35.22 -12.80
N ASP A 55 16.23 36.12 -13.63
CA ASP A 55 17.36 36.99 -13.29
C ASP A 55 16.89 38.16 -12.39
N PRO A 56 17.30 38.24 -11.11
CA PRO A 56 16.84 39.29 -10.21
C PRO A 56 17.27 40.70 -10.64
N GLU A 57 18.27 40.83 -11.53
CA GLU A 57 18.73 42.13 -12.04
C GLU A 57 17.97 42.61 -13.29
N ALA A 58 17.17 41.76 -13.94
CA ALA A 58 16.41 42.12 -15.14
C ALA A 58 15.05 42.81 -14.83
N SER A 59 14.55 42.66 -13.60
CA SER A 59 13.26 43.20 -13.15
C SER A 59 13.43 44.62 -12.59
N GLY A 60 13.86 45.55 -13.45
CA GLY A 60 13.91 46.97 -13.15
C GLY A 60 12.51 47.56 -12.91
N GLY A 61 12.01 47.45 -11.68
CA GLY A 61 11.09 48.42 -11.10
C GLY A 61 9.62 48.39 -11.55
N ASP A 62 8.99 47.22 -11.67
CA ASP A 62 7.55 47.15 -11.44
C ASP A 62 7.17 45.85 -10.72
N ALA A 63 6.56 46.00 -9.54
CA ALA A 63 6.28 44.95 -8.58
C ALA A 63 5.00 44.23 -8.97
N GLY A 64 5.14 42.97 -9.40
CA GLY A 64 4.02 42.10 -9.72
C GLY A 64 4.47 40.80 -10.35
N GLU A 65 5.39 40.08 -9.70
CA GLU A 65 5.75 38.71 -10.11
C GLU A 65 4.64 37.72 -9.72
N ASP A 66 3.43 37.94 -10.23
CA ASP A 66 2.33 37.00 -10.09
C ASP A 66 2.60 35.84 -11.06
N LEU A 67 2.91 34.65 -10.55
CA LEU A 67 2.92 33.46 -11.40
C LEU A 67 1.48 32.93 -11.51
N ALA A 68 0.97 32.88 -12.73
CA ALA A 68 -0.35 32.35 -13.03
C ALA A 68 -0.26 30.91 -13.57
N LEU A 69 -1.09 30.01 -13.03
CA LEU A 69 -1.13 28.59 -13.35
C LEU A 69 -2.53 28.19 -13.85
N HIS A 70 -2.60 27.21 -14.75
CA HIS A 70 -3.85 26.80 -15.41
C HIS A 70 -4.74 25.84 -14.58
N GLU A 71 -4.31 25.49 -13.39
CA GLU A 71 -5.01 24.66 -12.43
C GLU A 71 -6.22 25.40 -11.88
N SER A 72 -7.32 24.67 -11.69
CA SER A 72 -8.42 25.18 -10.88
C SER A 72 -7.94 25.51 -9.46
N SER A 73 -8.63 26.41 -8.77
CA SER A 73 -8.35 26.79 -7.38
C SER A 73 -8.29 25.58 -6.45
N GLY A 74 -9.11 24.55 -6.68
CA GLY A 74 -9.09 23.33 -5.88
C GLY A 74 -7.83 22.49 -6.10
N GLU A 75 -7.40 22.32 -7.35
CA GLU A 75 -6.17 21.60 -7.70
C GLU A 75 -4.94 22.37 -7.24
N LEU A 76 -4.90 23.69 -7.45
CA LEU A 76 -3.82 24.55 -7.01
C LEU A 76 -3.71 24.54 -5.48
N ALA A 77 -4.81 24.73 -4.75
CA ALA A 77 -4.80 24.60 -3.29
C ALA A 77 -4.29 23.24 -2.82
N THR A 78 -4.58 22.16 -3.54
CA THR A 78 -4.09 20.81 -3.23
C THR A 78 -2.59 20.69 -3.47
N LEU A 79 -2.07 21.19 -4.61
CA LEU A 79 -0.64 21.26 -4.88
C LEU A 79 0.08 22.06 -3.78
N LEU A 80 -0.46 23.22 -3.40
CA LEU A 80 0.14 24.07 -2.39
C LEU A 80 0.14 23.39 -1.02
N ARG A 81 -0.93 22.69 -0.63
CA ARG A 81 -0.90 21.86 0.59
C ARG A 81 0.19 20.79 0.51
N LEU A 82 0.30 20.10 -0.62
CA LEU A 82 1.31 19.06 -0.83
C LEU A 82 2.74 19.61 -0.67
N LEU A 83 3.03 20.78 -1.24
CA LEU A 83 4.36 21.40 -1.19
C LEU A 83 4.69 22.05 0.17
N HIS A 84 3.70 22.65 0.83
CA HIS A 84 3.91 23.37 2.09
C HIS A 84 3.84 22.48 3.33
N ASN A 85 2.87 21.57 3.36
CA ASN A 85 2.56 20.74 4.51
C ASN A 85 2.24 19.33 3.99
N PRO A 86 3.24 18.58 3.48
CA PRO A 86 3.00 17.26 2.90
C PRO A 86 2.27 16.36 3.90
N PRO A 87 1.41 15.44 3.41
CA PRO A 87 0.68 14.52 4.28
C PRO A 87 1.67 13.69 5.11
N ALA A 88 1.30 13.37 6.35
CA ALA A 88 2.04 12.40 7.13
C ALA A 88 1.90 11.00 6.49
N PRO A 89 2.86 10.08 6.69
CA PRO A 89 2.67 8.68 6.32
C PRO A 89 1.43 8.04 6.97
N PRO A 90 0.81 7.04 6.35
CA PRO A 90 -0.24 6.26 6.98
C PRO A 90 0.21 5.66 8.32
N VAL A 91 -0.66 5.68 9.32
CA VAL A 91 -0.35 5.12 10.64
C VAL A 91 -0.73 3.64 10.65
N GLU A 92 0.23 2.76 10.92
CA GLU A 92 -0.02 1.33 11.10
C GLU A 92 -0.78 1.08 12.41
N LEU A 93 -1.82 0.26 12.34
CA LEU A 93 -2.56 -0.19 13.51
C LEU A 93 -1.76 -1.31 14.21
N PRO A 94 -1.83 -1.38 15.55
CA PRO A 94 -1.26 -2.50 16.27
C PRO A 94 -1.91 -3.81 15.79
N PRO A 95 -1.16 -4.91 15.74
CA PRO A 95 -1.72 -6.17 15.31
C PRO A 95 -2.81 -6.66 16.29
N GLU A 96 -4.02 -6.91 15.78
CA GLU A 96 -5.17 -7.49 16.48
C GLU A 96 -5.05 -9.01 16.69
N ASP A 97 -4.32 -9.69 15.81
CA ASP A 97 -4.07 -11.14 15.80
C ASP A 97 -2.65 -11.45 15.30
N LYS A 98 -2.29 -12.73 15.25
CA LYS A 98 -0.94 -13.18 14.92
C LYS A 98 -0.71 -13.44 13.43
N PHE A 99 -1.77 -13.40 12.62
CA PHE A 99 -1.80 -13.77 11.20
C PHE A 99 -1.73 -12.52 10.30
N HIS A 100 -1.11 -11.45 10.79
CA HIS A 100 -1.46 -10.09 10.39
C HIS A 100 -1.00 -9.66 9.00
N ILE A 101 -2.00 -9.37 8.18
CA ILE A 101 -1.93 -8.38 7.12
C ILE A 101 -1.69 -7.01 7.76
N VAL A 102 -0.72 -6.23 7.28
CA VAL A 102 -0.50 -4.85 7.72
C VAL A 102 -1.78 -4.05 7.50
N ARG A 103 -2.30 -3.45 8.57
CA ARG A 103 -3.50 -2.61 8.56
C ARG A 103 -3.11 -1.19 8.93
N TYR A 104 -3.72 -0.24 8.23
CA TYR A 104 -3.50 1.19 8.47
C TYR A 104 -4.76 1.82 9.07
N ASP A 105 -4.59 2.84 9.91
CA ASP A 105 -5.69 3.64 10.42
C ASP A 105 -6.38 4.33 9.25
N PRO A 106 -7.64 3.98 8.94
CA PRO A 106 -8.36 4.53 7.80
C PRO A 106 -8.45 6.06 7.84
N ALA A 107 -8.45 6.69 9.02
CA ALA A 107 -8.50 8.15 9.15
C ALA A 107 -7.22 8.86 8.67
N THR A 108 -6.11 8.12 8.58
CA THR A 108 -4.80 8.66 8.18
C THR A 108 -4.51 8.46 6.70
N ILE A 109 -5.19 7.53 6.03
CA ILE A 109 -4.96 7.18 4.62
C ILE A 109 -5.61 8.23 3.70
N LEU A 110 -4.86 8.67 2.68
CA LEU A 110 -5.44 9.50 1.62
C LEU A 110 -6.46 8.68 0.80
N PRO A 111 -7.69 9.20 0.58
CA PRO A 111 -8.71 8.49 -0.17
C PRO A 111 -8.23 8.13 -1.58
N PHE A 112 -8.36 6.85 -1.94
CA PHE A 112 -7.81 6.29 -3.18
C PHE A 112 -8.17 7.06 -4.47
N PRO A 113 -9.44 7.47 -4.71
CA PRO A 113 -9.78 8.21 -5.93
C PRO A 113 -9.02 9.55 -6.04
N LEU A 114 -8.84 10.25 -4.92
CA LEU A 114 -8.13 11.52 -4.87
C LEU A 114 -6.62 11.32 -5.03
N LEU A 115 -6.08 10.27 -4.39
CA LEU A 115 -4.67 9.92 -4.47
C LEU A 115 -4.22 9.75 -5.94
N LEU A 116 -4.98 8.96 -6.72
CA LEU A 116 -4.62 8.70 -8.11
C LEU A 116 -4.88 9.90 -9.04
N SER A 117 -6.08 10.48 -8.97
CA SER A 117 -6.51 11.49 -9.96
C SER A 117 -5.96 12.88 -9.71
N VAL A 118 -5.65 13.22 -8.45
CA VAL A 118 -5.20 14.55 -8.06
C VAL A 118 -3.75 14.52 -7.61
N PHE A 119 -3.42 13.77 -6.56
CA PHE A 119 -2.10 13.85 -5.94
C PHE A 119 -0.99 13.34 -6.85
N PHE A 120 -1.08 12.13 -7.39
CA PHE A 120 -0.05 11.61 -8.30
C PHE A 120 0.05 12.42 -9.59
N ARG A 121 -1.08 12.85 -10.17
CA ARG A 121 -1.07 13.70 -11.36
C ARG A 121 -0.37 15.05 -11.11
N LEU A 122 -0.62 15.69 -9.96
CA LEU A 122 0.05 16.93 -9.58
C LEU A 122 1.53 16.69 -9.27
N ALA A 123 1.86 15.60 -8.56
CA ALA A 123 3.23 15.24 -8.24
C ALA A 123 4.08 15.01 -9.48
N ASP A 124 3.53 14.31 -10.48
CA ASP A 124 4.15 14.10 -11.78
C ASP A 124 4.30 15.41 -12.57
N LYS A 125 3.19 16.16 -12.75
CA LYS A 125 3.19 17.42 -13.51
C LYS A 125 4.18 18.45 -12.98
N TYR A 126 4.30 18.55 -11.65
CA TYR A 126 5.16 19.54 -10.99
C TYR A 126 6.51 18.97 -10.56
N ALA A 127 6.84 17.72 -10.93
CA ALA A 127 8.07 17.05 -10.50
C ALA A 127 8.33 17.27 -9.00
N VAL A 128 7.38 16.85 -8.17
CA VAL A 128 7.47 16.98 -6.71
C VAL A 128 8.62 16.13 -6.19
N VAL A 129 9.38 16.65 -5.23
CA VAL A 129 10.57 15.98 -4.69
C VAL A 129 10.25 14.58 -4.15
N GLU A 130 11.24 13.69 -4.26
CA GLU A 130 11.10 12.27 -3.96
C GLU A 130 10.70 11.98 -2.49
N SER A 131 11.06 12.84 -1.55
CA SER A 131 10.64 12.71 -0.14
C SER A 131 9.12 12.84 0.04
N ILE A 132 8.45 13.62 -0.80
CA ILE A 132 6.98 13.75 -0.77
C ILE A 132 6.34 12.67 -1.64
N ALA A 133 6.91 12.41 -2.82
CA ALA A 133 6.41 11.36 -3.72
C ALA A 133 6.43 9.97 -3.05
N SER A 134 7.49 9.65 -2.31
CA SER A 134 7.59 8.40 -1.53
C SER A 134 6.49 8.27 -0.48
N VAL A 135 6.10 9.37 0.19
CA VAL A 135 4.95 9.35 1.12
C VAL A 135 3.65 9.06 0.40
N LEU A 136 3.42 9.65 -0.79
CA LEU A 136 2.24 9.32 -1.61
C LEU A 136 2.20 7.84 -2.01
N ARG A 137 3.37 7.23 -2.27
CA ARG A 137 3.47 5.78 -2.55
C ARG A 137 3.18 4.92 -1.32
N LEU A 138 3.51 5.37 -0.10
CA LEU A 138 3.05 4.69 1.12
C LEU A 138 1.52 4.74 1.26
N HIS A 139 0.89 5.88 0.98
CA HIS A 139 -0.58 5.97 0.91
C HIS A 139 -1.17 5.07 -0.17
N LEU A 140 -0.49 4.89 -1.29
CA LEU A 140 -0.91 4.00 -2.38
C LEU A 140 -0.94 2.54 -1.90
N VAL A 141 0.15 2.08 -1.28
CA VAL A 141 0.23 0.71 -0.72
C VAL A 141 -0.76 0.50 0.42
N ALA A 142 -0.99 1.51 1.26
CA ALA A 142 -1.98 1.43 2.34
C ALA A 142 -3.42 1.23 1.85
N ASN A 143 -3.71 1.60 0.59
CA ASN A 143 -5.01 1.33 -0.05
C ASN A 143 -5.12 -0.07 -0.68
N ALA A 144 -4.03 -0.83 -0.78
CA ALA A 144 -3.98 -2.11 -1.48
C ALA A 144 -4.87 -3.21 -0.86
N PRO A 145 -5.02 -3.32 0.48
CA PRO A 145 -5.93 -4.31 1.06
C PRO A 145 -7.38 -4.19 0.58
N ALA A 146 -7.83 -2.97 0.25
CA ALA A 146 -9.19 -2.72 -0.24
C ALA A 146 -9.28 -2.63 -1.78
N ASN A 147 -8.19 -2.28 -2.46
CA ASN A 147 -8.16 -1.96 -3.90
C ASN A 147 -6.97 -2.63 -4.60
N GLY A 148 -6.69 -3.90 -4.29
CA GLY A 148 -5.44 -4.57 -4.70
C GLY A 148 -5.19 -4.55 -6.20
N LEU A 149 -6.22 -4.80 -7.01
CA LEU A 149 -6.11 -4.84 -8.47
C LEU A 149 -5.83 -3.46 -9.05
N GLU A 150 -6.52 -2.43 -8.56
CA GLU A 150 -6.38 -1.05 -8.99
C GLU A 150 -5.02 -0.47 -8.59
N VAL A 151 -4.58 -0.73 -7.35
CA VAL A 151 -3.25 -0.31 -6.88
C VAL A 151 -2.16 -1.00 -7.69
N TYR A 152 -2.25 -2.32 -7.88
CA TYR A 152 -1.30 -3.08 -8.70
C TYR A 152 -1.22 -2.51 -10.12
N SER A 153 -2.39 -2.28 -10.72
CA SER A 153 -2.50 -1.77 -12.08
C SER A 153 -1.93 -0.36 -12.22
N PHE A 154 -2.19 0.52 -11.25
CA PHE A 154 -1.65 1.87 -11.23
C PHE A 154 -0.13 1.85 -11.09
N ALA A 155 0.38 1.14 -10.07
CA ALA A 155 1.81 1.01 -9.83
C ALA A 155 2.56 0.44 -11.04
N SER A 156 2.00 -0.59 -11.69
CA SER A 156 2.57 -1.19 -12.91
C SER A 156 2.59 -0.24 -14.10
N ARG A 157 1.66 0.72 -14.20
CA ARG A 157 1.62 1.71 -15.29
C ARG A 157 2.70 2.79 -15.12
N HIS A 158 3.09 3.05 -13.89
CA HIS A 158 4.04 4.10 -13.52
C HIS A 158 5.40 3.54 -13.09
N ASP A 159 5.72 2.30 -13.47
CA ASP A 159 6.99 1.62 -13.18
C ASP A 159 7.36 1.61 -11.68
N MET A 160 6.35 1.55 -10.81
CA MET A 160 6.48 1.46 -9.35
C MET A 160 6.54 -0.02 -8.93
N ASP A 161 7.63 -0.71 -9.28
CA ASP A 161 7.76 -2.17 -9.15
C ASP A 161 7.55 -2.67 -7.71
N TRP A 162 8.02 -1.93 -6.70
CA TRP A 162 7.88 -2.32 -5.30
C TRP A 162 6.41 -2.25 -4.85
N GLU A 163 5.74 -1.15 -5.17
CA GLU A 163 4.33 -0.91 -4.86
C GLU A 163 3.44 -1.91 -5.61
N ALA A 164 3.76 -2.23 -6.87
CA ALA A 164 3.08 -3.27 -7.63
C ALA A 164 3.25 -4.64 -6.97
N ASN A 165 4.48 -5.02 -6.59
CA ASN A 165 4.72 -6.28 -5.90
C ASN A 165 3.96 -6.33 -4.56
N ALA A 166 4.01 -5.26 -3.77
CA ALA A 166 3.29 -5.16 -2.50
C ALA A 166 1.77 -5.26 -2.69
N ALA A 167 1.20 -4.63 -3.71
CA ALA A 167 -0.23 -4.69 -3.98
C ALA A 167 -0.69 -6.06 -4.48
N SER A 168 0.17 -6.76 -5.24
CA SER A 168 -0.17 -8.05 -5.82
C SER A 168 -0.53 -9.14 -4.81
N GLN A 169 -0.14 -9.00 -3.53
CA GLN A 169 -0.52 -9.93 -2.47
C GLN A 169 -2.01 -9.86 -2.11
N TYR A 170 -2.65 -8.72 -2.40
CA TYR A 170 -4.08 -8.48 -2.16
C TYR A 170 -4.94 -8.75 -3.40
N VAL A 171 -4.31 -9.09 -4.53
CA VAL A 171 -5.02 -9.38 -5.76
C VAL A 171 -5.53 -10.82 -5.72
N LEU A 172 -6.84 -10.98 -5.87
CA LEU A 172 -7.50 -12.28 -5.97
C LEU A 172 -6.95 -13.05 -7.19
N PRO A 173 -7.10 -14.39 -7.23
CA PRO A 173 -6.75 -15.16 -8.41
C PRO A 173 -7.36 -14.53 -9.67
N MET A 174 -6.58 -14.43 -10.75
CA MET A 174 -7.05 -13.73 -11.97
C MET A 174 -8.35 -14.28 -12.54
N ALA A 175 -8.63 -15.58 -12.31
CA ALA A 175 -9.87 -16.24 -12.72
C ALA A 175 -11.12 -15.72 -11.98
N SER A 176 -10.95 -15.04 -10.85
CA SER A 176 -12.05 -14.49 -10.03
C SER A 176 -12.56 -13.14 -10.54
N TYR A 177 -11.82 -12.46 -11.43
CA TYR A 177 -12.20 -11.17 -11.98
C TYR A 177 -12.94 -11.30 -13.31
N ARG A 178 -13.84 -10.38 -13.57
CA ARG A 178 -14.51 -10.22 -14.88
C ARG A 178 -13.57 -9.56 -15.88
N PHE A 179 -13.87 -9.75 -17.17
CA PHE A 179 -13.10 -9.13 -18.25
C PHE A 179 -13.09 -7.60 -18.16
N GLU A 180 -14.15 -6.97 -17.66
CA GLU A 180 -14.23 -5.52 -17.48
C GLU A 180 -13.28 -5.03 -16.39
N GLU A 181 -13.08 -5.81 -15.33
CA GLU A 181 -12.25 -5.45 -14.18
C GLU A 181 -10.76 -5.54 -14.55
N ILE A 182 -10.35 -6.58 -15.27
CA ILE A 182 -8.94 -6.78 -15.65
C ILE A 182 -8.43 -5.76 -16.69
N LYS A 183 -9.33 -5.06 -17.40
CA LYS A 183 -8.96 -4.06 -18.42
C LYS A 183 -8.16 -2.89 -17.87
N ILE A 184 -8.19 -2.67 -16.55
CA ILE A 184 -7.40 -1.61 -15.93
C ILE A 184 -5.90 -1.87 -16.05
N ILE A 185 -5.48 -3.15 -16.04
CA ILE A 185 -4.08 -3.57 -16.14
C ILE A 185 -3.48 -3.05 -17.46
N PRO A 186 -2.36 -2.31 -17.44
CA PRO A 186 -1.89 -1.52 -18.57
C PRO A 186 -1.42 -2.33 -19.80
N GLY A 187 -1.28 -3.65 -19.69
CA GLY A 187 -0.90 -4.49 -20.82
C GLY A 187 -0.64 -5.95 -20.47
N VAL A 188 -0.34 -6.76 -21.49
CA VAL A 188 -0.12 -8.21 -21.35
C VAL A 188 1.08 -8.55 -20.46
N VAL A 189 2.11 -7.69 -20.46
CA VAL A 189 3.31 -7.90 -19.64
C VAL A 189 2.98 -7.78 -18.15
N ALA A 190 2.28 -6.72 -17.75
CA ALA A 190 1.85 -6.55 -16.36
C ALA A 190 0.90 -7.69 -15.93
N TYR A 191 -0.07 -8.05 -16.78
CA TYR A 191 -0.95 -9.19 -16.52
C TYR A 191 -0.16 -10.49 -16.29
N HIS A 192 0.82 -10.79 -17.16
CA HIS A 192 1.62 -12.00 -17.05
C HIS A 192 2.55 -11.98 -15.81
N LYS A 193 3.13 -10.82 -15.47
CA LYS A 193 3.89 -10.65 -14.22
C LYS A 193 3.04 -11.00 -13.00
N LEU A 194 1.80 -10.48 -12.94
CA LEU A 194 0.87 -10.78 -11.85
C LEU A 194 0.54 -12.28 -11.75
N VAL A 195 0.22 -12.93 -12.87
CA VAL A 195 -0.08 -14.38 -12.90
C VAL A 195 1.13 -15.20 -12.43
N ARG A 196 2.35 -14.84 -12.86
CA ARG A 196 3.58 -15.50 -12.41
C ARG A 196 3.80 -15.33 -10.90
N LEU A 197 3.57 -14.14 -10.36
CA LEU A 197 3.67 -13.89 -8.92
C LEU A 197 2.66 -14.73 -8.13
N GLN A 198 1.42 -14.84 -8.61
CA GLN A 198 0.39 -15.67 -7.98
C GLN A 198 0.77 -17.16 -8.00
N ASP A 199 1.23 -17.69 -9.15
CA ASP A 199 1.68 -19.09 -9.26
C ASP A 199 2.89 -19.38 -8.36
N PHE A 200 3.87 -18.48 -8.34
CA PHE A 200 5.03 -18.58 -7.46
C PHE A 200 4.62 -18.63 -5.98
N ARG A 201 3.76 -17.71 -5.52
CA ARG A 201 3.27 -17.69 -4.14
C ARG A 201 2.55 -18.99 -3.80
N VAL A 202 1.63 -19.45 -4.65
CA VAL A 202 0.91 -20.71 -4.41
C VAL A 202 1.87 -21.89 -4.26
N LYS A 203 2.92 -21.98 -5.10
CA LYS A 203 3.94 -23.02 -4.99
C LYS A 203 4.75 -22.91 -3.69
N ALA A 204 5.25 -21.71 -3.37
CA ALA A 204 6.03 -21.48 -2.16
C ALA A 204 5.22 -21.78 -0.88
N LEU A 205 3.95 -21.38 -0.85
CA LEU A 205 3.01 -21.65 0.23
C LEU A 205 2.71 -23.14 0.40
N ARG A 206 2.58 -23.87 -0.71
CA ARG A 206 2.41 -25.34 -0.71
C ARG A 206 3.66 -26.05 -0.19
N GLU A 207 4.83 -25.62 -0.64
CA GLU A 207 6.11 -26.18 -0.19
C GLU A 207 6.32 -25.93 1.31
N LEU A 208 6.06 -24.70 1.78
CA LEU A 208 6.08 -24.36 3.20
C LEU A 208 5.17 -25.29 4.00
N LEU A 209 3.88 -25.35 3.65
CA LEU A 209 2.90 -26.12 4.41
C LEU A 209 3.22 -27.62 4.49
N LEU A 210 3.80 -28.19 3.43
CA LEU A 210 4.24 -29.59 3.42
C LEU A 210 5.53 -29.83 4.22
N GLY A 211 6.41 -28.83 4.26
CA GLY A 211 7.67 -28.88 4.99
C GLY A 211 7.51 -28.75 6.50
N GLU A 212 6.43 -28.11 6.97
CA GLU A 212 6.22 -27.86 8.39
C GLU A 212 5.77 -29.11 9.17
N ASP A 213 6.44 -29.32 10.31
CA ASP A 213 6.14 -30.36 11.29
C ASP A 213 5.62 -29.73 12.59
N ILE A 214 4.58 -30.35 13.17
CA ILE A 214 4.03 -29.92 14.46
C ILE A 214 5.01 -30.15 15.61
N PHE A 215 5.96 -31.08 15.45
CA PHE A 215 7.03 -31.35 16.42
C PHE A 215 8.41 -31.36 15.75
N PRO A 216 9.00 -30.19 15.43
CA PRO A 216 10.31 -30.12 14.81
C PRO A 216 11.34 -30.89 15.65
N HIS A 217 11.99 -31.89 15.05
CA HIS A 217 12.96 -32.77 15.73
C HIS A 217 12.44 -33.45 17.02
N GLY A 218 11.11 -33.58 17.18
CA GLY A 218 10.47 -34.14 18.36
C GLY A 218 10.37 -33.20 19.56
N TYR A 219 10.73 -31.92 19.41
CA TYR A 219 10.58 -30.94 20.49
C TYR A 219 9.10 -30.68 20.80
N GLY A 220 8.76 -30.69 22.10
CA GLY A 220 7.40 -30.42 22.56
C GLY A 220 6.41 -31.58 22.37
N GLU A 221 6.89 -32.77 21.96
CA GLU A 221 6.05 -33.95 21.78
C GLU A 221 5.30 -34.35 23.07
N CYS A 222 4.00 -34.56 22.93
CA CYS A 222 3.19 -35.14 23.99
C CYS A 222 3.22 -36.67 23.85
N THR A 223 3.85 -37.36 24.80
CA THR A 223 3.97 -38.83 24.78
C THR A 223 2.63 -39.56 24.65
N SER A 224 1.57 -39.03 25.27
CA SER A 224 0.23 -39.65 25.26
C SER A 224 -0.57 -39.41 23.98
N HIS A 225 -0.28 -38.34 23.23
CA HIS A 225 -1.11 -37.89 22.11
C HIS A 225 -0.35 -37.69 20.80
N ARG A 226 0.97 -37.95 20.77
CA ARG A 226 1.86 -37.73 19.64
C ARG A 226 1.25 -38.16 18.30
N GLU A 227 0.87 -39.42 18.20
CA GLU A 227 0.34 -40.00 16.96
C GLU A 227 -0.95 -39.31 16.50
N LYS A 228 -1.88 -39.05 17.43
CA LYS A 228 -3.14 -38.36 17.13
C LYS A 228 -2.89 -36.92 16.68
N THR A 229 -1.99 -36.20 17.36
CA THR A 229 -1.64 -34.81 17.06
C THR A 229 -0.97 -34.70 15.69
N THR A 230 0.05 -35.52 15.42
CA THR A 230 0.71 -35.59 14.11
C THR A 230 -0.26 -35.99 12.99
N ALA A 231 -1.14 -36.97 13.22
CA ALA A 231 -2.13 -37.38 12.22
C ALA A 231 -3.15 -36.26 11.93
N SER A 232 -3.56 -35.50 12.93
CA SER A 232 -4.51 -34.39 12.77
C SER A 232 -3.87 -33.21 12.04
N TRP A 233 -2.63 -32.88 12.38
CA TRP A 233 -1.81 -31.90 11.65
C TRP A 233 -1.63 -32.29 10.18
N ASP A 234 -1.17 -33.53 9.94
CA ASP A 234 -0.93 -34.05 8.60
C ASP A 234 -2.20 -34.09 7.75
N ARG A 235 -3.33 -34.44 8.36
CA ARG A 235 -4.64 -34.42 7.69
C ARG A 235 -5.05 -32.99 7.30
N GLN A 236 -4.93 -32.02 8.21
CA GLN A 236 -5.33 -30.64 7.93
C GLN A 236 -4.46 -30.02 6.83
N ARG A 237 -3.13 -30.17 6.92
CA ARG A 237 -2.23 -29.63 5.90
C ARG A 237 -2.52 -30.23 4.52
N LYS A 238 -2.71 -31.55 4.42
CA LYS A 238 -3.04 -32.23 3.16
C LYS A 238 -4.40 -31.82 2.60
N ALA A 239 -5.39 -31.58 3.46
CA ALA A 239 -6.70 -31.09 3.04
C ALA A 239 -6.63 -29.64 2.54
N LEU A 240 -5.79 -28.81 3.15
CA LEU A 240 -5.60 -27.42 2.75
C LEU A 240 -4.83 -27.29 1.43
N MET A 241 -3.86 -28.16 1.16
CA MET A 241 -3.02 -28.15 -0.05
C MET A 241 -3.78 -27.98 -1.37
N GLY A 242 -4.92 -28.68 -1.52
CA GLY A 242 -5.75 -28.63 -2.72
C GLY A 242 -6.55 -27.33 -2.88
N ARG A 243 -6.59 -26.50 -1.84
CA ARG A 243 -7.39 -25.26 -1.75
C ARG A 243 -6.53 -24.00 -1.64
N ILE A 244 -5.19 -24.13 -1.60
CA ILE A 244 -4.30 -22.96 -1.54
C ILE A 244 -4.39 -22.17 -2.84
N GLU A 245 -4.71 -20.89 -2.67
CA GLU A 245 -4.70 -19.82 -3.66
C GLU A 245 -3.75 -18.70 -3.20
N SER A 246 -3.57 -17.67 -4.03
CA SER A 246 -2.60 -16.60 -3.78
C SER A 246 -2.90 -15.73 -2.55
N VAL A 247 -4.14 -15.76 -2.06
CA VAL A 247 -4.64 -14.96 -0.92
C VAL A 247 -5.05 -15.82 0.27
N THR A 248 -4.74 -17.13 0.26
CA THR A 248 -5.13 -18.04 1.34
C THR A 248 -4.36 -17.74 2.62
N ASP A 249 -5.07 -17.46 3.71
CA ASP A 249 -4.51 -17.42 5.06
C ASP A 249 -4.28 -18.84 5.58
N ILE A 250 -3.10 -19.39 5.26
CA ILE A 250 -2.72 -20.75 5.68
C ILE A 250 -2.65 -20.86 7.19
N ALA A 251 -2.14 -19.85 7.87
CA ALA A 251 -1.94 -19.90 9.31
C ALA A 251 -3.28 -19.88 10.04
N GLY A 252 -4.23 -19.03 9.63
CA GLY A 252 -5.60 -19.05 10.13
C GLY A 252 -6.34 -20.36 9.83
N GLU A 253 -6.19 -20.94 8.62
CA GLU A 253 -6.78 -22.25 8.28
C GLU A 253 -6.20 -23.41 9.12
N MET A 254 -4.92 -23.30 9.53
CA MET A 254 -4.27 -24.27 10.41
C MET A 254 -4.60 -24.02 11.89
N ASP A 255 -4.85 -22.78 12.29
CA ASP A 255 -5.24 -22.40 13.67
C ASP A 255 -6.53 -23.07 14.13
N ALA A 256 -7.41 -23.44 13.20
CA ALA A 256 -8.61 -24.25 13.48
C ALA A 256 -8.30 -25.57 14.23
N LEU A 257 -7.07 -26.09 14.14
CA LEU A 257 -6.66 -27.27 14.91
C LEU A 257 -6.47 -27.01 16.41
N THR A 258 -6.26 -25.75 16.84
CA THR A 258 -6.07 -25.43 18.26
C THR A 258 -7.27 -25.88 19.10
N GLU A 259 -8.48 -25.75 18.56
CA GLU A 259 -9.73 -26.26 19.15
C GLU A 259 -9.67 -27.76 19.43
N THR A 260 -9.08 -28.53 18.51
CA THR A 260 -8.97 -30.00 18.61
C THR A 260 -8.03 -30.42 19.75
N PHE A 261 -7.12 -29.55 20.17
CA PHE A 261 -6.08 -29.84 21.16
C PHE A 261 -6.31 -29.16 22.52
N ARG A 262 -7.44 -28.47 22.72
CA ARG A 262 -7.74 -27.73 23.96
C ARG A 262 -7.62 -28.56 25.24
N ASP A 263 -7.94 -29.85 25.19
CA ASP A 263 -7.91 -30.75 26.35
C ASP A 263 -6.48 -31.14 26.78
N CYS A 264 -5.46 -30.90 25.95
CA CYS A 264 -4.07 -31.21 26.26
C CYS A 264 -3.18 -29.98 26.09
N LYS A 265 -2.77 -29.37 27.22
CA LYS A 265 -1.93 -28.16 27.24
C LYS A 265 -0.66 -28.28 26.40
N THR A 266 0.00 -29.45 26.40
CA THR A 266 1.21 -29.69 25.60
C THR A 266 0.92 -29.68 24.10
N CYS A 267 -0.15 -30.37 23.65
CA CYS A 267 -0.52 -30.40 22.24
C CYS A 267 -1.02 -29.03 21.76
N LEU A 268 -1.81 -28.33 22.57
CA LEU A 268 -2.27 -26.97 22.28
C LEU A 268 -1.08 -26.02 22.11
N LYS A 269 -0.11 -26.07 23.03
CA LYS A 269 1.09 -25.24 22.96
C LYS A 269 1.92 -25.54 21.71
N ALA A 270 2.12 -26.81 21.36
CA ALA A 270 2.83 -27.21 20.16
C ALA A 270 2.12 -26.73 18.88
N CYS A 271 0.80 -26.93 18.79
CA CYS A 271 0.00 -26.44 17.67
C CYS A 271 0.06 -24.93 17.53
N THR A 272 -0.09 -24.19 18.64
CA THR A 272 0.01 -22.72 18.64
C THR A 272 1.38 -22.27 18.15
N ALA A 273 2.46 -22.88 18.63
CA ALA A 273 3.81 -22.52 18.20
C ALA A 273 4.06 -22.82 16.72
N ALA A 274 3.58 -23.97 16.21
CA ALA A 274 3.71 -24.32 14.80
C ALA A 274 2.90 -23.38 13.89
N VAL A 275 1.70 -22.99 14.33
CA VAL A 275 0.85 -22.02 13.64
C VAL A 275 1.47 -20.61 13.65
N ASP A 276 2.05 -20.19 14.78
CA ASP A 276 2.78 -18.91 14.90
C ASP A 276 4.00 -18.89 13.95
N MET A 277 4.74 -19.99 13.85
CA MET A 277 5.86 -20.14 12.91
C MET A 277 5.41 -20.09 11.45
N LEU A 278 4.29 -20.75 11.13
CA LEU A 278 3.67 -20.68 9.80
C LEU A 278 3.30 -19.25 9.44
N ALA A 279 2.65 -18.52 10.35
CA ALA A 279 2.23 -17.13 10.13
C ALA A 279 3.42 -16.24 9.77
N GLU A 280 4.50 -16.33 10.54
CA GLU A 280 5.71 -15.54 10.29
C GLU A 280 6.40 -15.92 8.98
N THR A 281 6.45 -17.22 8.65
CA THR A 281 7.11 -17.68 7.41
C THR A 281 6.29 -17.31 6.16
N VAL A 282 4.96 -17.38 6.24
CA VAL A 282 4.05 -16.92 5.17
C VAL A 282 4.27 -15.43 4.90
N ARG A 283 4.40 -14.61 5.95
CA ARG A 283 4.69 -13.18 5.85
C ARG A 283 5.97 -12.91 5.05
N VAL A 284 7.04 -13.64 5.36
CA VAL A 284 8.30 -13.54 4.62
C VAL A 284 8.11 -13.90 3.15
N ILE A 285 7.41 -15.00 2.84
CA ILE A 285 7.14 -15.41 1.45
C ILE A 285 6.36 -14.34 0.67
N THR A 286 5.39 -13.68 1.30
CA THR A 286 4.62 -12.60 0.67
C THR A 286 5.46 -11.35 0.38
N GLU A 287 6.50 -11.11 1.18
CA GLU A 287 7.45 -10.00 1.04
C GLU A 287 8.60 -10.28 0.06
N ILE A 288 8.86 -11.55 -0.30
CA ILE A 288 9.95 -11.92 -1.23
C ILE A 288 9.74 -11.26 -2.60
N ARG A 289 10.79 -10.58 -3.07
CA ARG A 289 10.88 -10.02 -4.42
C ARG A 289 11.19 -11.15 -5.41
N VAL A 290 10.41 -11.24 -6.48
CA VAL A 290 10.87 -11.95 -7.67
C VAL A 290 11.79 -10.98 -8.42
N SER A 291 13.09 -11.08 -8.17
CA SER A 291 14.10 -10.39 -8.98
C SER A 291 14.15 -11.08 -10.35
N ASP A 292 13.96 -10.31 -11.43
CA ASP A 292 14.18 -10.76 -12.82
C ASP A 292 15.65 -11.10 -13.07
#